data_AF-A0A4Q9H165-F1
#
_entry.id   AF-A0A4Q9H165-F1
#
_cell.length_a   1.000
_cell.length_b   1.000
_cell.length_c   1.000
_cell.angle_alpha   90.00
_cell.angle_beta   90.00
_cell.angle_gamma   90.00
#
_symmetry.space_group_name_H-M   'P 1'
#
loop_
_entity.id
_entity.type
_entity.pdbx_description
1 polymer ?
#
loop_
_entity_poly.entity_id
_entity_poly.type
_entity_poly.pdbx_seq_one_letter_code
_entity_poly.pdbx_strand_id
1 'polypeptide(L)' 'MSFSIESKLGDLLDNDTTKAILEKHLPGISTHPQIAMGRGFALSMVAKFSGGLITEELLGKVDAELKAL' A
#
# COMPACT_ATOMS: atom_id res chain seq x y z
N MET A 1 -11.12 9.97 -8.35
CA MET A 1 -11.12 8.81 -7.44
C MET A 1 -10.05 9.09 -6.42
N SER A 2 -10.40 9.16 -5.14
CA SER A 2 -9.44 9.45 -4.07
C SER A 2 -8.74 8.15 -3.67
N PHE A 3 -7.41 8.11 -3.75
CA PHE A 3 -6.64 6.96 -3.28
C PHE A 3 -6.52 6.97 -1.76
N SER A 4 -6.48 5.79 -1.15
CA SER A 4 -6.35 5.62 0.31
C SER A 4 -5.87 4.21 0.64
N ILE A 5 -5.60 3.94 1.91
CA ILE A 5 -5.23 2.59 2.36
C ILE A 5 -6.36 1.56 2.22
N GLU A 6 -7.59 2.01 1.99
CA GLU A 6 -8.76 1.18 1.71
C GLU A 6 -8.85 0.80 0.22
N SER A 7 -8.07 1.47 -0.63
CA SER A 7 -7.96 1.13 -2.06
C SER A 7 -7.26 -0.21 -2.24
N LYS A 8 -7.60 -0.94 -3.31
CA LYS A 8 -6.93 -2.21 -3.60
C LYS A 8 -5.45 -1.94 -3.85
N LEU A 9 -4.60 -2.79 -3.27
CA LEU A 9 -3.16 -2.72 -3.47
C LEU A 9 -2.80 -2.84 -4.96
N GLY A 10 -3.55 -3.61 -5.75
CA GLY A 10 -3.39 -3.67 -7.20
C GLY A 10 -3.52 -2.29 -7.85
N ASP A 11 -4.61 -1.58 -7.59
CA ASP A 11 -4.88 -0.26 -8.15
C ASP A 11 -3.79 0.76 -7.75
N LEU A 12 -3.30 0.66 -6.50
CA LEU A 12 -2.21 1.51 -6.01
C LEU A 12 -0.84 1.17 -6.63
N LEU A 13 -0.61 -0.07 -7.03
CA LEU A 13 0.65 -0.48 -7.66
C LEU A 13 0.65 -0.29 -9.17
N ASP A 14 -0.52 -0.27 -9.80
CA ASP A 14 -0.68 -0.03 -11.24
C ASP A 14 -0.62 1.46 -11.59
N ASN A 15 -0.64 2.35 -10.60
CA ASN A 15 -0.40 3.78 -10.75
C ASN A 15 1.01 4.16 -10.24
N ASP A 16 1.84 4.73 -11.12
CA ASP A 16 3.24 5.07 -10.81
C ASP A 16 3.37 6.05 -9.62
N THR A 17 2.45 7.00 -9.48
CA THR A 17 2.48 7.99 -8.39
C THR A 17 2.20 7.33 -7.05
N THR A 18 1.15 6.52 -6.95
CA THR A 18 0.80 5.82 -5.70
C THR A 18 1.81 4.72 -5.39
N LYS A 19 2.36 4.05 -6.41
CA LYS A 19 3.45 3.08 -6.26
C LYS A 19 4.71 3.72 -5.70
N ALA A 20 5.08 4.93 -6.14
CA ALA A 20 6.23 5.64 -5.59
C ALA A 20 6.04 5.98 -4.10
N ILE A 21 4.84 6.40 -3.70
CA ILE A 21 4.49 6.63 -2.28
C ILE A 21 4.60 5.33 -1.49
N LEU A 22 4.07 4.22 -2.03
CA LEU A 22 4.17 2.91 -1.41
C LEU A 22 5.62 2.47 -1.23
N GLU A 23 6.47 2.54 -2.25
CA GLU A 23 7.89 2.16 -2.15
C GLU A 23 8.70 3.07 -1.20
N LYS A 24 8.33 4.36 -1.10
CA LYS A 24 8.98 5.31 -0.19
C LYS A 24 8.76 4.92 1.28
N HIS A 25 7.55 4.48 1.64
CA HIS A 25 7.20 4.14 3.03
C HIS A 25 7.31 2.64 3.33
N LEU A 26 7.07 1.80 2.32
CA LEU A 26 7.02 0.33 2.38
C LEU A 26 7.95 -0.27 1.31
N PRO A 27 9.28 -0.13 1.47
CA PRO A 27 10.24 -0.55 0.46
C PRO A 27 10.14 -2.04 0.17
N GLY A 28 10.05 -2.38 -1.12
CA GLY A 28 9.96 -3.77 -1.59
C GLY A 28 8.54 -4.34 -1.59
N ILE A 29 7.51 -3.54 -1.29
CA ILE A 29 6.11 -3.99 -1.35
C ILE A 29 5.72 -4.47 -2.75
N SER A 30 6.16 -3.77 -3.82
CA SER A 30 5.81 -4.16 -5.19
C SER A 30 6.51 -5.43 -5.67
N THR A 31 7.62 -5.79 -5.03
CA THR A 31 8.43 -6.98 -5.35
C THR A 31 8.24 -8.13 -4.37
N HIS A 32 7.36 -7.98 -3.38
CA HIS A 32 7.16 -8.99 -2.36
C HIS A 32 6.68 -10.32 -2.97
N PRO A 33 7.16 -11.50 -2.53
CA PRO A 33 6.79 -12.79 -3.13
C PRO A 33 5.28 -13.09 -3.11
N GLN A 34 4.54 -12.48 -2.18
CA GLN A 34 3.08 -12.62 -2.06
C GLN A 34 2.30 -11.45 -2.68
N ILE A 35 2.95 -10.59 -3.48
CA ILE A 35 2.30 -9.39 -4.03
C ILE A 35 1.11 -9.72 -4.91
N ALA A 36 1.16 -10.82 -5.67
CA ALA A 36 0.07 -11.28 -6.50
C ALA A 36 -1.21 -11.56 -5.68
N MET A 37 -1.06 -12.14 -4.49
CA MET A 37 -2.17 -12.35 -3.56
C MET A 37 -2.62 -11.02 -2.93
N GLY A 38 -1.67 -10.18 -2.51
CA GLY A 38 -1.95 -8.89 -1.88
C GLY A 38 -2.70 -7.92 -2.78
N ARG A 39 -2.47 -7.95 -4.11
CA ARG A 39 -3.13 -7.09 -5.10
C ARG A 39 -4.67 -7.17 -5.07
N GLY A 40 -5.23 -8.30 -4.64
CA GLY A 40 -6.68 -8.49 -4.51
C GLY A 40 -7.31 -7.82 -3.28
N PHE A 41 -6.50 -7.35 -2.32
CA PHE A 41 -6.94 -6.80 -1.04
C PHE A 41 -6.62 -5.31 -0.91
N ALA A 42 -7.30 -4.65 0.02
CA ALA A 42 -6.96 -3.30 0.45
C ALA A 42 -5.58 -3.27 1.13
N LEU A 43 -4.83 -2.16 1.02
CA LEU A 43 -3.53 -2.03 1.69
C LEU A 43 -3.65 -2.21 3.21
N SER A 44 -4.71 -1.67 3.82
CA SER A 44 -5.02 -1.82 5.26
C SER A 44 -5.16 -3.29 5.66
N MET A 45 -5.72 -4.12 4.79
CA MET A 45 -5.84 -5.56 5.00
C MET A 45 -4.49 -6.28 4.81
N VAL A 46 -3.73 -5.92 3.77
CA VAL A 46 -2.39 -6.47 3.53
C VAL A 46 -1.47 -6.20 4.72
N ALA A 47 -1.58 -5.02 5.34
CA ALA A 47 -0.83 -4.68 6.54
C ALA A 47 -1.08 -5.65 7.71
N LYS A 48 -2.32 -6.09 7.91
CA LYS A 48 -2.67 -7.08 8.94
C LYS A 48 -2.01 -8.44 8.68
N PHE A 49 -1.86 -8.82 7.42
CA PHE A 49 -1.17 -10.06 7.03
C PHE A 49 0.36 -9.95 7.06
N SER A 50 0.90 -8.73 7.13
CA SER A 50 2.34 -8.48 7.08
C SER A 50 3.10 -8.88 8.36
N GLY A 51 2.40 -9.32 9.42
CA GLY A 51 3.03 -9.74 10.67
C GLY A 51 3.76 -8.62 11.42
N GLY A 52 3.38 -7.36 11.19
CA GLY A 52 3.99 -6.18 11.81
C GLY A 52 5.05 -5.47 10.95
N LEU A 53 5.31 -5.94 9.71
CA LEU A 53 6.18 -5.23 8.77
C LEU A 53 5.59 -3.89 8.33
N ILE A 54 4.27 -3.83 8.16
CA ILE A 54 3.52 -2.61 7.87
C ILE A 54 2.86 -2.16 9.19
N THR A 55 3.46 -1.18 9.84
CA THR A 55 2.94 -0.61 11.10
C THR A 55 1.80 0.38 10.85
N GLU A 56 0.98 0.63 11.87
CA GLU A 56 -0.09 1.64 11.79
C GLU A 56 0.44 3.05 11.50
N GLU A 57 1.65 3.38 12.00
CA GLU A 57 2.29 4.66 11.71
C GLU A 57 2.64 4.80 10.23
N LEU A 58 3.23 3.75 9.62
CA LEU A 58 3.54 3.74 8.18
C LEU A 58 2.25 3.81 7.35
N LEU A 59 1.22 3.04 7.73
CA LEU A 59 -0.09 3.10 7.09
C LEU A 59 -0.68 4.51 7.14
N GLY A 60 -0.61 5.20 8.28
CA GLY A 60 -1.10 6.56 8.43
C GLY A 60 -0.37 7.56 7.52
N LYS A 61 0.96 7.44 7.39
CA LYS A 61 1.76 8.28 6.48
C LYS A 61 1.40 8.03 5.02
N VAL A 62 1.27 6.76 4.63
CA VAL A 62 0.84 6.37 3.27
C VAL A 62 -0.57 6.89 2.99
N ASP A 63 -1.52 6.71 3.91
CA ASP A 63 -2.90 7.19 3.74
C ASP A 63 -2.97 8.70 3.52
N ALA A 64 -2.20 9.46 4.32
CA ALA A 64 -2.15 10.90 4.21
C ALA A 64 -1.58 11.35 2.86
N GLU A 65 -0.49 10.73 2.38
CA GLU A 65 0.07 11.05 1.06
C GLU A 65 -0.85 10.62 -0.08
N LEU A 66 -1.48 9.43 -0.01
CA LEU A 66 -2.43 8.96 -1.01
C LEU A 66 -3.66 9.86 -1.13
N LYS A 67 -4.18 10.35 -0.01
CA LYS A 67 -5.33 11.26 0.04
C LYS A 67 -5.01 12.68 -0.43
N ALA A 68 -3.73 13.05 -0.48
CA ALA A 68 -3.27 14.35 -0.95
C ALA A 68 -3.08 14.42 -2.48
N LEU A 69 -3.21 13.28 -3.18
CA LEU A 69 -3.24 13.18 -4.65
C LEU A 69 -4.61 13.52 -5.22
#